data_AF-A0A6G9GTD3-F1
#
_entry.id   AF-A0A6G9GTD3-F1
#
_cell.length_a   1.000
_cell.length_b   1.000
_cell.length_c   1.000
_cell.angle_alpha   90.00
_cell.angle_beta   90.00
_cell.angle_gamma   90.00
#
_symmetry.space_group_name_H-M   'P 1'
#
loop_
_entity.id
_entity.type
_entity.pdbx_description
1 polymer ?
#
loop_
_entity_poly.entity_id
_entity_poly.type
_entity_poly.pdbx_seq_one_letter_code
_entity_poly.pdbx_strand_id
1 'polypeptide(L)'
;MSYLRTFLPWIVFAVLPSGNWQWAALIALVVAVAVIVQQLRAGAGPDALIIEFGSAAFFAVLAAIAFADPHSAVHDYASPLSSGTLAVIAGLSLAIGRPFTLGIAKRTTPREFWELAPFVRINVVITAVWTAAFAVSAVVLAFVAHAGNAHSITATLIQIAGFAVPMLFTVRYVAHARARAAAL
;
A
#
# COMPACT_ATOMS: atom_id res chain seq x y z
N MET A 1 -11.07 -6.10 9.62
CA MET A 1 -10.13 -4.98 9.86
C MET A 1 -8.79 -5.25 9.16
N SER A 2 -8.72 -5.12 7.83
CA SER A 2 -7.67 -5.81 7.04
C SER A 2 -6.71 -4.92 6.22
N TYR A 3 -7.14 -3.76 5.69
CA TYR A 3 -6.27 -2.90 4.85
C TYR A 3 -5.52 -1.81 5.61
N LEU A 4 -6.14 -1.21 6.63
CA LEU A 4 -5.53 -0.14 7.43
C LEU A 4 -4.20 -0.58 8.07
N ARG A 5 -4.12 -1.84 8.51
CA ARG A 5 -2.90 -2.38 9.12
C ARG A 5 -1.77 -2.55 8.10
N THR A 6 -2.08 -3.07 6.91
CA THR A 6 -1.11 -3.24 5.83
C THR A 6 -0.58 -1.89 5.33
N PHE A 7 -1.43 -0.85 5.31
CA PHE A 7 -1.02 0.49 4.89
C PHE A 7 -0.57 1.42 6.04
N LEU A 8 -0.52 0.92 7.28
CA LEU A 8 -0.22 1.75 8.45
C LEU A 8 1.14 2.47 8.37
N PRO A 9 2.24 1.84 7.93
CA PRO A 9 3.53 2.53 7.76
C PRO A 9 3.44 3.75 6.83
N TRP A 10 2.69 3.62 5.74
CA TRP A 10 2.50 4.67 4.74
C TRP A 10 1.66 5.82 5.27
N ILE A 11 0.61 5.51 6.03
CA ILE A 11 -0.23 6.52 6.70
C ILE A 11 0.61 7.30 7.71
N VAL A 12 1.42 6.60 8.52
CA VAL A 12 2.31 7.24 9.50
C VAL A 12 3.31 8.16 8.80
N PHE A 13 3.93 7.71 7.72
CA PHE A 13 4.84 8.55 6.94
C PHE A 13 4.15 9.80 6.37
N ALA A 14 2.94 9.67 5.84
CA ALA A 14 2.20 10.77 5.22
C ALA A 14 1.68 11.83 6.20
N VAL A 15 1.40 11.43 7.46
CA VAL A 15 0.85 12.34 8.49
C VAL A 15 1.94 13.10 9.25
N LEU A 16 3.15 12.55 9.32
CA LEU A 16 4.23 13.19 10.05
C LEU A 16 4.76 14.42 9.30
N PRO A 17 5.14 15.50 10.02
CA PRO A 17 5.63 16.72 9.39
C PRO A 17 6.86 16.48 8.50
N SER A 18 6.82 17.00 7.27
CA SER A 18 7.91 16.84 6.29
C SER A 18 9.25 17.44 6.72
N GLY A 19 9.24 18.44 7.60
CA GLY A 19 10.48 19.06 8.09
C GLY A 19 11.46 18.12 8.79
N ASN A 20 11.00 16.94 9.23
CA ASN A 20 11.84 15.90 9.86
C ASN A 20 11.60 14.52 9.22
N TRP A 21 11.60 14.48 7.89
CA TRP A 21 11.28 13.27 7.12
C TRP A 21 12.17 12.05 7.45
N GLN A 22 13.41 12.24 7.93
CA GLN A 22 14.24 11.11 8.39
C GLN A 22 13.59 10.34 9.55
N TRP A 23 13.00 11.07 10.51
CA TRP A 23 12.30 10.46 11.63
C TRP A 23 10.96 9.88 11.20
N ALA A 24 10.27 10.51 10.25
CA ALA A 24 9.05 9.95 9.67
C ALA A 24 9.31 8.61 8.98
N ALA A 25 10.37 8.52 8.18
CA ALA A 25 10.79 7.28 7.51
C ALA A 25 11.19 6.19 8.52
N LEU A 26 11.93 6.55 9.57
CA LEU A 26 12.32 5.61 10.62
C LEU A 26 11.12 5.09 11.43
N ILE A 27 10.20 5.97 11.81
CA ILE A 27 8.98 5.56 12.53
C ILE A 27 8.14 4.65 11.62
N ALA A 28 7.99 4.99 10.34
CA ALA A 28 7.31 4.14 9.37
C ALA A 28 7.98 2.77 9.23
N LEU A 29 9.32 2.71 9.21
CA LEU A 29 10.07 1.45 9.22
C LEU A 29 9.78 0.62 10.48
N VAL A 30 9.85 1.24 11.66
CA VAL A 30 9.55 0.57 12.94
C VAL A 30 8.13 0.01 12.94
N VAL A 31 7.16 0.79 12.44
CA VAL A 31 5.77 0.36 12.29
C VAL A 31 5.65 -0.80 11.30
N ALA A 32 6.35 -0.76 10.16
CA ALA A 32 6.35 -1.85 9.18
C ALA A 32 6.88 -3.15 9.79
N VAL A 33 8.02 -3.09 10.49
CA VAL A 33 8.62 -4.24 11.19
C VAL A 33 7.70 -4.76 12.29
N ALA A 34 7.10 -3.88 13.09
CA ALA A 34 6.16 -4.28 14.13
C ALA A 34 4.93 -5.00 13.54
N VAL A 35 4.40 -4.50 12.42
CA VAL A 35 3.31 -5.13 11.69
C VAL A 35 3.73 -6.52 11.17
N ILE A 36 4.90 -6.66 10.56
CA ILE A 36 5.43 -7.96 10.11
C ILE A 36 5.52 -8.95 11.27
N VAL A 37 6.15 -8.56 12.37
CA VAL A 37 6.35 -9.41 13.54
C VAL A 37 5.01 -9.84 14.15
N GLN A 38 4.06 -8.92 14.29
CA GLN A 38 2.73 -9.25 14.80
C GLN A 38 2.01 -10.26 13.90
N GLN A 39 2.12 -10.11 12.58
CA GLN A 39 1.44 -10.99 11.63
C GLN A 39 2.07 -12.37 11.54
N LEU A 40 3.40 -12.46 11.57
CA LEU A 40 4.11 -13.74 11.65
C LEU A 40 3.76 -14.49 12.93
N ARG A 41 3.70 -13.79 14.08
CA ARG A 41 3.23 -14.37 15.36
C ARG A 41 1.78 -14.85 15.32
N ALA A 42 0.94 -14.22 14.49
CA ALA A 42 -0.44 -14.63 14.27
C ALA A 42 -0.58 -15.77 13.24
N GLY A 43 0.53 -16.34 12.74
CA GLY A 43 0.52 -17.44 11.78
C GLY A 43 0.22 -17.02 10.35
N ALA A 44 0.41 -15.75 9.99
CA ALA A 44 0.28 -15.30 8.61
C ALA A 44 1.36 -15.95 7.74
N GLY A 45 0.95 -16.53 6.60
CA GLY A 45 1.89 -17.03 5.60
C GLY A 45 2.66 -15.89 4.92
N PRO A 46 3.84 -16.18 4.35
CA PRO A 46 4.69 -15.17 3.70
C PRO A 46 3.99 -14.46 2.53
N ASP A 47 3.12 -15.17 1.81
CA ASP A 47 2.32 -14.60 0.70
C ASP A 47 1.39 -13.47 1.13
N ALA A 48 0.98 -13.47 2.40
CA ALA A 48 0.11 -12.44 2.97
C ALA A 48 0.90 -11.21 3.44
N LEU A 49 2.23 -11.23 3.33
CA LEU A 49 3.16 -10.21 3.82
C LEU A 49 3.97 -9.53 2.71
N ILE A 50 3.63 -9.78 1.44
CA ILE A 50 4.37 -9.22 0.29
C ILE A 50 4.43 -7.68 0.36
N ILE A 51 3.30 -7.02 0.67
CA ILE A 51 3.29 -5.56 0.84
C ILE A 51 4.09 -5.15 2.07
N GLU A 52 3.94 -5.85 3.19
CA GLU A 52 4.60 -5.52 4.43
C GLU A 52 6.12 -5.58 4.29
N PHE A 53 6.66 -6.63 3.68
CA PHE A 53 8.09 -6.74 3.39
C PHE A 53 8.57 -5.65 2.43
N GLY A 54 7.82 -5.40 1.35
CA GLY A 54 8.15 -4.32 0.43
C GLY A 54 8.11 -2.93 1.08
N SER A 55 7.18 -2.72 2.01
CA SER A 55 7.07 -1.49 2.81
C SER A 55 8.27 -1.33 3.74
N ALA A 56 8.66 -2.39 4.46
CA ALA A 56 9.84 -2.36 5.32
C ALA A 56 11.11 -2.09 4.51
N ALA A 57 11.28 -2.74 3.35
CA ALA A 57 12.42 -2.50 2.47
C ALA A 57 12.45 -1.04 1.98
N PHE A 58 11.32 -0.51 1.52
CA PHE A 58 11.21 0.88 1.09
C PHE A 58 11.59 1.86 2.20
N PHE A 59 10.98 1.73 3.38
CA PHE A 59 11.26 2.65 4.49
C PHE A 59 12.67 2.50 5.06
N ALA A 60 13.28 1.31 4.97
CA ALA A 60 14.68 1.13 5.32
C ALA A 60 15.59 1.93 4.39
N VAL A 61 15.38 1.84 3.07
CA VAL A 61 16.14 2.62 2.08
C VAL A 61 15.89 4.11 2.24
N LEU A 62 14.62 4.51 2.39
CA LEU A 62 14.25 5.92 2.55
C LEU A 62 14.85 6.53 3.81
N ALA A 63 14.80 5.81 4.95
CA ALA A 63 15.42 6.26 6.19
C ALA A 63 16.95 6.36 6.03
N ALA A 64 17.60 5.37 5.42
CA ALA A 64 19.05 5.42 5.19
C ALA A 64 19.46 6.65 4.37
N ILE A 65 18.73 6.96 3.30
CA ILE A 65 18.96 8.17 2.49
C ILE A 65 18.71 9.43 3.32
N ALA A 66 17.58 9.52 4.01
CA ALA A 66 17.20 10.72 4.77
C ALA A 66 18.15 11.03 5.94
N PHE A 67 18.73 10.01 6.58
CA PHE A 67 19.75 10.20 7.62
C PHE A 67 21.13 10.50 7.05
N ALA A 68 21.48 9.97 5.87
CA ALA A 68 22.75 10.25 5.21
C ALA A 68 22.80 11.65 4.59
N ASP A 69 21.69 12.09 3.99
CA ASP A 69 21.52 13.40 3.38
C ASP A 69 20.08 13.92 3.60
N PRO A 70 19.84 14.67 4.70
CA PRO A 70 18.53 15.25 4.98
C PRO A 70 18.05 16.26 3.93
N HIS A 71 18.96 16.81 3.12
CA HIS A 71 18.66 17.76 2.05
C HIS A 71 18.62 17.11 0.67
N SER A 72 18.61 15.78 0.60
CA SER A 72 18.56 15.03 -0.64
C SER A 72 17.33 15.43 -1.47
N ALA A 73 17.52 15.53 -2.79
CA ALA A 73 16.43 15.70 -3.75
C ALA A 73 15.36 14.58 -3.63
N VAL A 74 15.72 13.42 -3.05
CA VAL A 74 14.77 12.34 -2.77
C VAL A 74 13.62 12.79 -1.85
N HIS A 75 13.83 13.78 -0.99
CA HIS A 75 12.79 14.28 -0.09
C HIS A 75 11.55 14.78 -0.85
N ASP A 76 11.75 15.59 -1.90
CA ASP A 76 10.68 16.11 -2.75
C ASP A 76 9.96 14.99 -3.53
N TYR A 77 10.68 13.91 -3.83
CA TYR A 77 10.15 12.76 -4.56
C TYR A 77 9.68 11.61 -3.65
N ALA A 78 9.64 11.79 -2.32
CA ALA A 78 9.26 10.71 -1.41
C ALA A 78 7.83 10.20 -1.65
N SER A 79 6.87 11.10 -1.90
CA SER A 79 5.47 10.76 -2.21
C SER A 79 5.30 10.00 -3.53
N PRO A 80 5.86 10.46 -4.67
CA PRO A 80 5.81 9.67 -5.90
C PRO A 80 6.57 8.35 -5.81
N LEU A 81 7.74 8.31 -5.16
CA LEU A 81 8.50 7.07 -4.95
C LEU A 81 7.72 6.06 -4.10
N SER A 82 7.02 6.52 -3.07
CA SER A 82 6.15 5.68 -2.25
C SER A 82 5.04 5.04 -3.08
N SER A 83 4.35 5.86 -3.88
CA SER A 83 3.26 5.40 -4.74
C SER A 83 3.78 4.47 -5.84
N GLY A 84 4.93 4.77 -6.44
CA GLY A 84 5.58 3.93 -7.44
C GLY A 84 6.00 2.59 -6.87
N THR A 85 6.57 2.57 -5.66
CA THR A 85 6.95 1.33 -4.98
C THR A 85 5.74 0.46 -4.69
N LEU A 86 4.64 1.04 -4.21
CA LEU A 86 3.39 0.32 -3.99
C LEU A 86 2.80 -0.22 -5.30
N ALA A 87 2.86 0.55 -6.39
CA ALA A 87 2.45 0.09 -7.72
C ALA A 87 3.28 -1.11 -8.18
N VAL A 88 4.60 -1.05 -8.00
CA VAL A 88 5.51 -2.16 -8.34
C VAL A 88 5.19 -3.40 -7.52
N ILE A 89 5.08 -3.28 -6.20
CA ILE A 89 4.78 -4.42 -5.32
C ILE A 89 3.42 -5.04 -5.68
N ALA A 90 2.39 -4.20 -5.84
CA ALA A 90 1.05 -4.68 -6.19
C ALA A 90 1.03 -5.31 -7.59
N GLY A 91 1.71 -4.72 -8.57
CA GLY A 91 1.87 -5.26 -9.92
C GLY A 91 2.63 -6.58 -9.96
N LEU A 92 3.73 -6.69 -9.21
CA LEU A 92 4.47 -7.94 -9.08
C LEU A 92 3.63 -9.03 -8.42
N SER A 93 2.82 -8.69 -7.41
CA SER A 93 1.89 -9.63 -6.77
C SER A 93 0.87 -10.22 -7.77
N LEU A 94 0.42 -9.41 -8.74
CA LEU A 94 -0.43 -9.89 -9.84
C LEU A 94 0.34 -10.79 -10.79
N ALA A 95 1.54 -10.38 -11.19
CA ALA A 95 2.37 -11.11 -12.15
C ALA A 95 2.73 -12.52 -11.67
N ILE A 96 2.96 -12.70 -10.36
CA ILE A 96 3.24 -14.01 -9.75
C ILE A 96 1.96 -14.82 -9.42
N GLY A 97 0.78 -14.33 -9.79
CA GLY A 97 -0.50 -15.00 -9.53
C GLY A 97 -0.95 -15.00 -8.06
N ARG A 98 -0.31 -14.19 -7.20
CA ARG A 98 -0.63 -14.05 -5.77
C ARG A 98 -1.00 -12.60 -5.45
N PRO A 99 -2.16 -12.10 -5.93
CA PRO A 99 -2.59 -10.72 -5.71
C PRO A 99 -2.53 -10.38 -4.21
N PHE A 100 -1.89 -9.26 -3.84
CA PHE A 100 -1.66 -8.94 -2.42
C PHE A 100 -2.97 -8.89 -1.61
N THR A 101 -4.08 -8.51 -2.23
CA THR A 101 -5.38 -8.45 -1.55
C THR A 101 -5.90 -9.82 -1.15
N LEU A 102 -5.45 -10.89 -1.80
CA LEU A 102 -5.83 -12.26 -1.47
C LEU A 102 -5.42 -12.61 -0.04
N GLY A 103 -4.19 -12.29 0.36
CA GLY A 103 -3.70 -12.52 1.72
C GLY A 103 -4.45 -11.70 2.77
N ILE A 104 -4.96 -10.52 2.38
CA ILE A 104 -5.80 -9.66 3.22
C ILE A 104 -7.21 -10.24 3.34
N ALA A 105 -7.79 -10.74 2.24
CA ALA A 105 -9.14 -11.29 2.19
C ALA A 105 -9.24 -12.63 2.91
N LYS A 106 -8.22 -13.50 2.82
CA LYS A 106 -8.17 -14.81 3.49
C LYS A 106 -8.34 -14.70 5.02
N ARG A 107 -8.00 -13.57 5.63
CA ARG A 107 -8.11 -13.35 7.10
C ARG A 107 -9.55 -13.17 7.59
N THR A 108 -10.45 -12.76 6.71
CA THR A 108 -11.84 -12.44 7.05
C THR A 108 -12.84 -13.36 6.37
N THR A 109 -12.36 -14.34 5.62
CA THR A 109 -13.17 -15.25 4.80
C THR A 109 -12.88 -16.69 5.23
N PRO A 110 -13.90 -17.56 5.41
CA PRO A 110 -13.71 -18.96 5.74
C PRO A 110 -12.79 -19.70 4.76
N ARG A 111 -12.06 -20.70 5.26
CA ARG A 111 -11.05 -21.44 4.48
C ARG A 111 -11.62 -22.18 3.29
N GLU A 112 -12.87 -22.62 3.34
CA GLU A 112 -13.56 -23.29 2.22
C GLU A 112 -13.63 -22.43 0.94
N PHE A 113 -13.57 -21.10 1.06
CA PHE A 113 -13.64 -20.19 -0.10
C PHE A 113 -12.27 -19.85 -0.69
N TRP A 114 -11.17 -20.17 0.00
CA TRP A 114 -9.85 -19.64 -0.32
C TRP A 114 -9.32 -20.04 -1.70
N GLU A 115 -9.69 -21.24 -2.14
CA GLU A 115 -9.23 -21.84 -3.40
C GLU A 115 -10.29 -21.74 -4.51
N LEU A 116 -11.44 -21.12 -4.23
CA LEU A 116 -12.47 -20.94 -5.24
C LEU A 116 -12.04 -19.92 -6.28
N ALA A 117 -12.13 -20.29 -7.56
CA ALA A 117 -11.77 -19.42 -8.68
C ALA A 117 -12.47 -18.03 -8.64
N PRO A 118 -13.76 -17.90 -8.26
CA PRO A 118 -14.39 -16.60 -8.06
C PRO A 118 -13.71 -15.74 -6.98
N PHE A 119 -13.28 -16.35 -5.87
CA PHE A 119 -12.63 -15.62 -4.76
C PHE A 119 -11.26 -15.08 -5.18
N VAL A 120 -10.47 -15.89 -5.90
CA VAL A 120 -9.19 -15.45 -6.46
C VAL A 120 -9.41 -14.34 -7.50
N ARG A 121 -10.37 -14.51 -8.42
CA ARG A 121 -10.68 -13.51 -9.46
C ARG A 121 -11.08 -12.15 -8.88
N ILE A 122 -11.89 -12.13 -7.83
CA ILE A 122 -12.26 -10.88 -7.13
C ILE A 122 -11.00 -10.16 -6.63
N ASN A 123 -10.07 -10.89 -6.01
CA ASN A 123 -8.83 -10.31 -5.50
C ASN A 123 -7.88 -9.86 -6.61
N VAL A 124 -7.84 -10.54 -7.75
CA VAL A 124 -7.12 -10.06 -8.95
C VAL A 124 -7.66 -8.71 -9.41
N VAL A 125 -8.99 -8.57 -9.55
CA VAL A 125 -9.62 -7.31 -9.97
C VAL A 125 -9.33 -6.19 -8.98
N ILE A 126 -9.52 -6.44 -7.69
CA ILE A 126 -9.27 -5.44 -6.65
C ILE A 126 -7.80 -5.03 -6.67
N THR A 127 -6.87 -5.99 -6.72
CA THR A 127 -5.43 -5.70 -6.76
C THR A 127 -5.06 -4.89 -8.00
N ALA A 128 -5.63 -5.19 -9.18
CA ALA A 128 -5.39 -4.42 -10.41
C ALA A 128 -5.81 -2.95 -10.28
N VAL A 129 -6.95 -2.69 -9.62
CA VAL A 129 -7.41 -1.32 -9.35
C VAL A 129 -6.45 -0.59 -8.40
N TRP A 130 -5.96 -1.26 -7.35
CA TRP A 130 -4.93 -0.70 -6.48
C TRP A 130 -3.64 -0.39 -7.24
N THR A 131 -3.13 -1.33 -8.03
CA THR A 131 -1.93 -1.14 -8.86
C THR A 131 -2.07 0.06 -9.79
N ALA A 132 -3.21 0.19 -10.47
CA ALA A 132 -3.47 1.32 -11.37
C ALA A 132 -3.54 2.64 -10.61
N ALA A 133 -4.26 2.69 -9.48
CA ALA A 133 -4.37 3.89 -8.65
C ALA A 133 -3.00 4.36 -8.15
N PHE A 134 -2.14 3.43 -7.69
CA PHE A 134 -0.79 3.74 -7.25
C PHE A 134 0.11 4.20 -8.41
N ALA A 135 0.02 3.56 -9.58
CA ALA A 135 0.81 3.94 -10.75
C ALA A 135 0.45 5.36 -11.22
N VAL A 136 -0.85 5.67 -11.32
CA VAL A 136 -1.33 7.02 -11.67
C VAL A 136 -0.87 8.02 -10.61
N SER A 137 -1.02 7.70 -9.32
CA SER A 137 -0.59 8.57 -8.23
C SER A 137 0.91 8.86 -8.31
N ALA A 138 1.74 7.85 -8.59
CA ALA A 138 3.18 8.01 -8.74
C ALA A 138 3.54 9.00 -9.85
N VAL A 139 2.91 8.86 -11.03
CA VAL A 139 3.14 9.76 -12.17
C VAL A 139 2.70 11.18 -11.84
N VAL A 140 1.47 11.35 -11.36
CA VAL A 140 0.91 12.68 -11.06
C VAL A 140 1.71 13.37 -9.95
N LEU A 141 2.06 12.66 -8.88
CA LEU A 141 2.88 13.20 -7.79
C LEU A 141 4.30 13.54 -8.27
N ALA A 142 4.87 12.81 -9.23
CA ALA A 142 6.18 13.12 -9.78
C ALA A 142 6.15 14.44 -10.57
N PHE A 143 5.08 14.69 -11.34
CA PHE A 143 4.88 15.98 -12.00
C PHE A 143 4.69 17.12 -10.99
N VAL A 144 3.91 16.91 -9.94
CA VAL A 144 3.69 17.91 -8.88
C VAL A 144 4.99 18.22 -8.13
N ALA A 145 5.79 17.20 -7.82
CA ALA A 145 7.09 17.36 -7.19
C ALA A 145 8.06 18.14 -8.12
N HIS A 146 8.11 17.77 -9.40
CA HIS A 146 8.96 18.45 -10.38
C HIS A 146 8.58 19.92 -10.58
N ALA A 147 7.30 20.26 -10.42
CA ALA A 147 6.80 21.64 -10.43
C ALA A 147 7.08 22.41 -9.12
N GLY A 148 7.86 21.86 -8.19
CA GLY A 148 8.21 22.49 -6.90
C GLY A 148 7.12 22.46 -5.85
N ASN A 149 6.09 21.62 -6.03
CA ASN A 149 4.89 21.57 -5.17
C ASN A 149 4.79 20.26 -4.37
N ALA A 150 5.92 19.59 -4.11
CA ALA A 150 6.00 18.27 -3.46
C ALA A 150 5.26 18.19 -2.12
N HIS A 151 5.34 19.23 -1.29
CA HIS A 151 4.74 19.29 0.05
C HIS A 151 3.46 20.15 0.10
N SER A 152 2.83 20.38 -1.06
CA SER A 152 1.60 21.16 -1.15
C SER A 152 0.38 20.39 -0.62
N ILE A 153 -0.69 21.13 -0.31
CA ILE A 153 -2.02 20.55 -0.03
C ILE A 153 -2.48 19.72 -1.24
N THR A 154 -2.19 20.16 -2.46
CA THR A 154 -2.51 19.43 -3.70
C THR A 154 -1.85 18.05 -3.73
N ALA A 155 -0.55 17.96 -3.45
CA ALA A 155 0.16 16.68 -3.36
C ALA A 155 -0.46 15.77 -2.29
N THR A 156 -0.81 16.33 -1.14
CA THR A 156 -1.48 15.61 -0.05
C THR A 156 -2.83 15.06 -0.49
N LEU A 157 -3.67 15.86 -1.16
CA LEU A 157 -4.98 15.45 -1.67
C LEU A 157 -4.86 14.35 -2.73
N ILE A 158 -3.88 14.45 -3.64
CA ILE A 158 -3.60 13.41 -4.63
C ILE A 158 -3.22 12.10 -3.95
N GLN A 159 -2.35 12.16 -2.95
CA GLN A 159 -1.93 10.98 -2.21
C GLN A 159 -3.10 10.34 -1.46
N ILE A 160 -3.94 11.14 -0.78
CA ILE A 160 -5.16 10.65 -0.12
C ILE A 160 -6.09 9.98 -1.14
N ALA A 161 -6.33 10.62 -2.29
CA ALA A 161 -7.17 10.07 -3.35
C ALA A 161 -6.62 8.72 -3.87
N GLY A 162 -5.30 8.60 -3.99
CA GLY A 162 -4.60 7.38 -4.39
C GLY A 162 -4.88 6.16 -3.50
N PHE A 163 -5.20 6.37 -2.22
CA PHE A 163 -5.64 5.31 -1.30
C PHE A 163 -7.18 5.23 -1.18
N ALA A 164 -7.87 6.36 -1.12
CA ALA A 164 -9.31 6.41 -0.87
C ALA A 164 -10.12 5.82 -2.03
N VAL A 165 -9.76 6.12 -3.27
CA VAL A 165 -10.47 5.63 -4.47
C VAL A 165 -10.43 4.09 -4.58
N PRO A 166 -9.27 3.43 -4.58
CA PRO A 166 -9.24 1.96 -4.66
C PRO A 166 -9.83 1.30 -3.41
N MET A 167 -9.74 1.93 -2.24
CA MET A 167 -10.39 1.44 -1.02
C MET A 167 -11.93 1.47 -1.14
N LEU A 168 -12.51 2.58 -1.62
CA LEU A 168 -13.96 2.69 -1.86
C LEU A 168 -14.42 1.67 -2.91
N PHE A 169 -13.65 1.50 -3.98
CA PHE A 169 -13.90 0.46 -4.97
C PHE A 169 -13.91 -0.94 -4.33
N THR A 170 -12.89 -1.26 -3.53
CA THR A 170 -12.76 -2.54 -2.83
C THR A 170 -14.00 -2.84 -1.99
N VAL A 171 -14.42 -1.90 -1.15
CA VAL A 171 -15.58 -2.07 -0.26
C VAL A 171 -16.86 -2.30 -1.06
N ARG A 172 -17.11 -1.48 -2.09
CA ARG A 172 -18.32 -1.59 -2.94
C ARG A 172 -18.32 -2.89 -3.74
N TYR A 173 -17.18 -3.26 -4.31
CA TYR A 173 -17.06 -4.46 -5.15
C TYR A 173 -17.24 -5.74 -4.34
N VAL A 174 -16.67 -5.82 -3.14
CA VAL A 174 -16.87 -6.95 -2.21
C VAL A 174 -18.34 -7.04 -1.76
N ALA A 175 -18.97 -5.90 -1.42
CA ALA A 175 -20.38 -5.88 -1.05
C ALA A 175 -21.28 -6.41 -2.18
N HIS A 176 -21.03 -5.96 -3.41
CA HIS A 176 -21.76 -6.41 -4.60
C HIS A 176 -21.57 -7.91 -4.87
N ALA A 177 -20.34 -8.41 -4.74
CA ALA A 177 -20.04 -9.83 -4.93
C ALA A 177 -20.77 -10.71 -3.90
N ARG A 178 -20.85 -10.27 -2.63
CA ARG A 178 -21.58 -10.96 -1.57
C ARG A 178 -23.09 -10.97 -1.82
N ALA A 179 -23.66 -9.85 -2.24
CA ALA A 179 -25.08 -9.76 -2.55
C ALA A 179 -25.48 -10.71 -3.69
N ARG A 180 -24.64 -10.81 -4.74
CA ARG A 180 -24.86 -11.77 -5.83
C ARG A 180 -24.77 -13.23 -5.39
N ALA A 181 -23.82 -13.55 -4.51
CA ALA A 181 -23.67 -14.92 -4.00
C ALA A 181 -24.84 -15.35 -3.11
N ALA A 182 -25.46 -14.43 -2.37
CA ALA A 182 -26.63 -14.71 -1.53
C ALA A 182 -27.95 -14.85 -2.32
N ALA A 183 -27.96 -14.44 -3.60
CA ALA A 183 -29.13 -14.52 -4.48
C ALA A 183 -29.16 -15.80 -5.33
N LEU A 184 -28.12 -16.65 -5.21
CA LEU A 184 -27.99 -17.96 -5.84
C LEU A 184 -28.29 -19.06 -4.82
#